data_AF-A0A9P3A3J9-F1
#
_entry.id   AF-A0A9P3A3J9-F1
#
_cell.length_a   1.000
_cell.length_b   1.000
_cell.length_c   1.000
_cell.angle_alpha   90.00
_cell.angle_beta   90.00
_cell.angle_gamma   90.00
#
_symmetry.space_group_name_H-M   'P 1'
#
loop_
_entity.id
_entity.type
_entity.pdbx_description
1 polymer ?
#
loop_
_entity_poly.entity_id
_entity_poly.type
_entity_poly.pdbx_seq_one_letter_code
_entity_poly.pdbx_strand_id
1 'polypeptide(L)'
;MSRLIHSLRPLASSSTRLTPQSVRTLTSTAPRLSLQNLFDTPDLPPLSVSKLTPKGFHLSDGLVVPGGLIFAGGRALLWDVDPPNDGAGGGIEGYWKGWREERFRVFETVVPRPEILLLGTGERVVPAPKAIREYISSLGIQLDVMDSRNAASTYNLLTEEGRTIGAALCPLKPVDPRTGGPR
;
A
#
# COMPACT_ATOMS: atom_id res chain seq x y z
N MET A 1 32.54 1.12 -81.51
CA MET A 1 33.74 2.00 -81.49
C MET A 1 34.31 1.98 -80.08
N SER A 2 35.63 1.72 -79.96
CA SER A 2 36.55 1.83 -78.80
C SER A 2 36.17 1.20 -77.44
N ARG A 3 36.93 0.27 -76.84
CA ARG A 3 38.29 0.37 -76.23
C ARG A 3 38.36 1.47 -75.15
N LEU A 4 38.95 1.36 -73.95
CA LEU A 4 39.72 0.35 -73.21
C LEU A 4 40.07 1.03 -71.83
N ILE A 5 40.16 0.24 -70.74
CA ILE A 5 40.97 0.36 -69.49
C ILE A 5 40.87 1.57 -68.54
N HIS A 6 40.64 1.27 -67.26
CA HIS A 6 41.48 1.49 -66.05
C HIS A 6 40.59 1.15 -64.83
N SER A 7 40.98 0.55 -63.70
CA SER A 7 42.27 0.37 -63.02
C SER A 7 42.16 -0.77 -62.00
N LEU A 8 43.29 -1.40 -61.68
CA LEU A 8 43.49 -2.36 -60.59
C LEU A 8 43.26 -1.74 -59.20
N ARG A 9 42.69 -2.51 -58.24
CA ARG A 9 43.08 -2.49 -56.81
C ARG A 9 42.62 -3.77 -56.08
N PRO A 10 43.40 -4.27 -55.09
CA PRO A 10 43.25 -5.62 -54.53
C PRO A 10 42.41 -5.71 -53.23
N LEU A 11 42.14 -6.97 -52.87
CA LEU A 11 41.37 -7.54 -51.75
C LEU A 11 41.52 -6.87 -50.38
N ALA A 12 40.40 -6.78 -49.64
CA ALA A 12 40.39 -6.75 -48.18
C ALA A 12 39.34 -7.74 -47.63
N SER A 13 39.84 -8.73 -46.91
CA SER A 13 39.11 -9.78 -46.19
C SER A 13 38.33 -9.18 -45.02
N SER A 14 37.03 -9.48 -44.96
CA SER A 14 36.16 -9.06 -43.86
C SER A 14 36.31 -10.03 -42.68
N SER A 15 37.13 -9.67 -41.70
CA SER A 15 37.27 -10.39 -40.43
C SER A 15 36.27 -9.83 -39.43
N THR A 16 35.20 -10.59 -39.17
CA THR A 16 34.18 -10.27 -38.17
C THR A 16 34.78 -10.47 -36.78
N ARG A 17 35.07 -9.37 -36.07
CA ARG A 17 35.46 -9.41 -34.64
C ARG A 17 34.26 -9.78 -33.79
N LEU A 18 34.31 -10.96 -33.17
CA LEU A 18 33.43 -11.33 -32.06
C LEU A 18 33.93 -10.60 -30.81
N THR A 19 33.06 -9.79 -30.21
CA THR A 19 33.29 -9.15 -28.91
C THR A 19 33.15 -10.19 -27.80
N PRO A 20 34.07 -10.27 -26.83
CA PRO A 20 33.89 -11.15 -25.68
C PRO A 20 32.84 -10.56 -24.74
N GLN A 21 31.75 -11.29 -24.53
CA GLN A 21 30.73 -10.95 -23.53
C GLN A 21 31.36 -11.01 -22.13
N SER A 22 31.20 -9.93 -21.37
CA SER A 22 31.63 -9.80 -19.98
C SER A 22 30.86 -10.81 -19.11
N VAL A 23 31.59 -11.81 -18.59
CA VAL A 23 31.10 -12.74 -17.58
C VAL A 23 30.89 -11.95 -16.29
N ARG A 24 29.62 -11.67 -15.93
CA ARG A 24 29.27 -11.11 -14.62
C ARG A 24 29.40 -12.21 -13.57
N THR A 25 30.48 -12.17 -12.81
CA THR A 25 30.67 -12.98 -11.60
C THR A 25 29.65 -12.54 -10.55
N LEU A 26 28.69 -13.42 -10.21
CA LEU A 26 27.75 -13.20 -9.12
C LEU A 26 28.44 -13.48 -7.78
N THR A 27 28.87 -12.44 -7.07
CA THR A 27 29.27 -12.54 -5.67
C THR A 27 28.03 -12.64 -4.79
N SER A 28 27.61 -13.89 -4.51
CA SER A 28 26.64 -14.19 -3.47
C SER A 28 27.27 -13.90 -2.10
N THR A 29 26.95 -12.75 -1.51
CA THR A 29 27.28 -12.48 -0.11
C THR A 29 26.08 -12.90 0.71
N ALA A 30 26.09 -14.15 1.19
CA ALA A 30 25.11 -14.59 2.17
C ALA A 30 25.16 -13.64 3.38
N PRO A 31 24.02 -13.13 3.89
CA PRO A 31 24.04 -12.26 5.06
C PRO A 31 24.58 -13.06 6.23
N ARG A 32 25.71 -12.59 6.76
CA ARG A 32 26.32 -13.04 7.99
C ARG A 32 25.26 -12.86 9.09
N LEU A 33 24.86 -13.94 9.75
CA LEU A 33 23.98 -13.87 10.93
C LEU A 33 24.73 -13.12 12.04
N SER A 34 24.62 -11.79 12.04
CA SER A 34 25.01 -10.97 13.18
C SER A 34 24.00 -11.23 14.30
N LEU A 35 24.50 -11.43 15.52
CA LEU A 35 23.68 -11.25 16.71
C LEU A 35 23.28 -9.77 16.76
N GLN A 36 22.14 -9.44 16.15
CA GLN A 36 21.62 -8.09 16.12
C GLN A 36 21.08 -7.73 17.50
N ASN A 37 21.53 -6.62 18.08
CA ASN A 37 21.00 -6.12 19.34
C ASN A 37 19.47 -5.97 19.23
N LEU A 38 18.72 -6.72 20.03
CA LEU A 38 17.25 -6.62 20.10
C LEU A 38 16.75 -5.24 20.58
N PHE A 39 17.66 -4.44 21.16
CA PHE A 39 17.40 -3.08 21.64
C PHE A 39 17.75 -1.99 20.62
N ASP A 40 18.48 -2.32 19.56
CA ASP A 40 18.48 -1.50 18.36
C ASP A 40 17.22 -1.92 17.61
N THR A 41 16.10 -1.20 17.81
CA THR A 41 15.08 -1.18 16.77
C THR A 41 15.78 -0.67 15.52
N PRO A 42 15.98 -1.48 14.47
CA PRO A 42 16.45 -0.93 13.22
C PRO A 42 15.53 0.24 12.88
N ASP A 43 16.12 1.34 12.41
CA ASP A 43 15.39 2.48 11.86
C ASP A 43 14.71 2.02 10.55
N LEU A 44 13.72 1.15 10.71
CA LEU A 44 12.94 0.62 9.62
C LEU A 44 12.06 1.76 9.17
N PRO A 45 12.01 2.03 7.86
CA PRO A 45 11.13 3.04 7.34
C PRO A 45 9.69 2.73 7.78
N PRO A 46 8.88 3.75 8.07
CA PRO A 46 7.51 3.49 8.49
C PRO A 46 6.74 2.65 7.47
N LEU A 47 5.96 1.70 7.97
CA LEU A 47 5.14 0.85 7.11
C LEU A 47 4.08 1.72 6.40
N SER A 48 4.09 1.68 5.08
CA SER A 48 3.31 2.55 4.22
C SER A 48 2.62 1.78 3.11
N VAL A 49 1.62 2.39 2.47
CA VAL A 49 0.91 1.80 1.32
C VAL A 49 1.68 2.10 0.04
N SER A 50 2.19 1.08 -0.63
CA SER A 50 2.88 1.22 -1.91
C SER A 50 1.92 1.22 -3.10
N LYS A 51 0.82 0.44 -3.01
CA LYS A 51 -0.18 0.36 -4.08
C LYS A 51 -1.57 -0.01 -3.56
N LEU A 52 -2.59 0.70 -4.05
CA LEU A 52 -3.99 0.33 -3.90
C LEU A 52 -4.50 -0.33 -5.19
N THR A 53 -5.08 -1.52 -5.06
CA THR A 53 -5.67 -2.30 -6.15
C THR A 53 -7.14 -2.63 -5.85
N PRO A 54 -7.92 -3.08 -6.84
CA PRO A 54 -9.30 -3.53 -6.60
C PRO A 54 -9.40 -4.72 -5.61
N LYS A 55 -8.32 -5.47 -5.41
CA LYS A 55 -8.29 -6.63 -4.49
C LYS A 55 -7.84 -6.27 -3.07
N GLY A 56 -7.26 -5.09 -2.87
CA GLY A 56 -6.69 -4.68 -1.58
C GLY A 56 -5.41 -3.87 -1.73
N PHE A 57 -4.54 -3.96 -0.74
CA PHE A 57 -3.40 -3.07 -0.53
C PHE A 57 -2.07 -3.82 -0.63
N HIS A 58 -1.11 -3.22 -1.30
CA HIS A 58 0.30 -3.61 -1.25
C HIS A 58 1.03 -2.63 -0.35
N LEU A 59 1.88 -3.15 0.52
CA LEU A 59 2.65 -2.36 1.48
C LEU A 59 4.10 -2.20 1.04
N SER A 60 4.85 -1.33 1.72
CA SER A 60 6.27 -1.06 1.43
C SER A 60 7.20 -2.24 1.73
N ASP A 61 6.82 -3.13 2.63
CA ASP A 61 7.55 -4.35 3.00
C ASP A 61 7.28 -5.55 2.06
N GLY A 62 6.43 -5.36 1.04
CA GLY A 62 6.02 -6.40 0.10
C GLY A 62 4.80 -7.21 0.54
N LEU A 63 4.23 -6.96 1.72
CA LEU A 63 2.99 -7.59 2.15
C LEU A 63 1.83 -7.17 1.25
N VAL A 64 0.97 -8.13 0.90
CA VAL A 64 -0.28 -7.89 0.18
C VAL A 64 -1.44 -8.24 1.10
N VAL A 65 -2.26 -7.24 1.42
CA VAL A 65 -3.43 -7.37 2.29
C VAL A 65 -4.70 -7.35 1.43
N PRO A 66 -5.40 -8.48 1.27
CA PRO A 66 -6.67 -8.50 0.55
C PRO A 66 -7.77 -7.81 1.36
N GLY A 67 -8.71 -7.13 0.70
CA GLY A 67 -9.81 -6.46 1.40
C GLY A 67 -9.38 -5.19 2.14
N GLY A 68 -9.94 -4.96 3.33
CA GLY A 68 -9.67 -3.76 4.14
C GLY A 68 -8.38 -3.85 4.94
N LEU A 69 -7.87 -2.68 5.33
CA LEU A 69 -6.58 -2.53 6.01
C LEU A 69 -6.71 -1.53 7.16
N ILE A 70 -6.20 -1.90 8.33
CA ILE A 70 -5.99 -0.98 9.46
C ILE A 70 -4.50 -0.80 9.70
N PHE A 71 -4.07 0.45 9.83
CA PHE A 71 -2.80 0.82 10.45
C PHE A 71 -3.02 1.28 11.88
N ALA A 72 -2.38 0.60 12.83
CA ALA A 72 -2.43 0.96 14.23
C ALA A 72 -1.15 0.54 14.97
N GLY A 73 -0.51 1.48 15.66
CA GLY A 73 0.73 1.21 16.44
C GLY A 73 1.88 0.68 15.57
N GLY A 74 2.04 1.22 14.36
CA GLY A 74 3.08 0.80 13.41
C GLY A 74 2.84 -0.56 12.75
N ARG A 75 1.67 -1.18 12.95
CA ARG A 75 1.30 -2.47 12.37
C ARG A 75 0.20 -2.34 11.34
N ALA A 76 0.27 -3.17 10.30
CA ALA A 76 -0.82 -3.39 9.36
C ALA A 76 -1.65 -4.61 9.78
N LEU A 77 -2.97 -4.44 9.84
CA LEU A 77 -3.93 -5.46 10.22
C LEU A 77 -4.96 -5.61 9.11
N LEU A 78 -5.29 -6.85 8.77
CA LEU A 78 -6.40 -7.17 7.90
C LEU A 78 -7.72 -6.73 8.54
N TRP A 79 -8.54 -5.98 7.79
CA TRP A 79 -9.83 -5.49 8.26
C TRP A 79 -10.96 -6.04 7.38
N ASP A 80 -11.72 -6.99 7.93
CA ASP A 80 -12.83 -7.66 7.23
C ASP A 80 -14.07 -6.76 7.19
N VAL A 81 -14.09 -5.85 6.23
CA VAL A 81 -15.20 -4.93 5.98
C VAL A 81 -15.44 -4.74 4.47
N ASP A 82 -16.71 -4.61 4.11
CA ASP A 82 -17.10 -4.08 2.81
C ASP A 82 -17.20 -2.55 2.89
N PRO A 83 -16.81 -1.81 1.84
CA PRO A 83 -16.91 -0.34 1.83
C PRO A 83 -18.38 0.10 2.00
N PRO A 84 -18.64 1.26 2.66
CA PRO A 84 -19.98 1.83 2.72
C PRO A 84 -20.55 2.01 1.30
N ASN A 85 -21.63 1.30 1.01
CA ASN A 85 -22.24 1.26 -0.32
C ASN A 85 -23.67 1.77 -0.27
N ASP A 86 -24.19 2.24 -1.40
CA ASP A 86 -25.55 2.76 -1.57
C ASP A 86 -26.58 1.62 -1.50
N GLY A 87 -26.66 0.97 -0.34
CA GLY A 87 -27.61 -0.08 -0.05
C GLY A 87 -29.02 0.49 0.06
N ALA A 88 -29.76 0.47 -1.06
CA ALA A 88 -31.22 0.58 -1.14
C ALA A 88 -31.88 1.93 -0.80
N GLY A 89 -31.12 3.03 -0.76
CA GLY A 89 -31.65 4.37 -0.44
C GLY A 89 -31.83 4.60 1.08
N GLY A 90 -32.10 5.85 1.47
CA GLY A 90 -32.24 6.24 2.89
C GLY A 90 -31.18 7.20 3.44
N GLY A 91 -30.48 7.94 2.58
CA GLY A 91 -29.49 8.94 2.99
C GLY A 91 -28.23 8.32 3.59
N ILE A 92 -27.56 9.05 4.49
CA ILE A 92 -26.27 8.62 5.09
C ILE A 92 -26.40 7.28 5.81
N GLU A 93 -27.48 7.04 6.55
CA GLU A 93 -27.68 5.79 7.31
C GLU A 93 -27.75 4.54 6.40
N GLY A 94 -28.28 4.68 5.19
CA GLY A 94 -28.31 3.60 4.21
C GLY A 94 -26.91 3.15 3.79
N TYR A 95 -25.96 4.10 3.65
CA TYR A 95 -24.58 3.79 3.27
C TYR A 95 -23.83 2.96 4.31
N TRP A 96 -24.17 3.18 5.58
CA TRP A 96 -23.50 2.59 6.73
C TRP A 96 -24.28 1.43 7.32
N LYS A 97 -25.21 0.83 6.57
CA LYS A 97 -25.96 -0.33 7.02
C LYS A 97 -25.00 -1.47 7.45
N GLY A 98 -25.12 -1.89 8.71
CA GLY A 98 -24.28 -2.95 9.29
C GLY A 98 -22.89 -2.48 9.77
N TRP A 99 -22.58 -1.19 9.63
CA TRP A 99 -21.44 -0.57 10.29
C TRP A 99 -21.79 -0.22 11.73
N ARG A 100 -20.88 -0.56 12.64
CA ARG A 100 -21.00 -0.29 14.06
C ARG A 100 -19.62 -0.03 14.66
N GLU A 101 -19.61 0.49 15.89
CA GLU A 101 -18.42 0.86 16.65
C GLU A 101 -17.44 -0.30 16.84
N GLU A 102 -17.93 -1.55 16.89
CA GLU A 102 -17.10 -2.74 17.04
C GLU A 102 -16.01 -2.85 15.97
N ARG A 103 -16.26 -2.31 14.76
CA ARG A 103 -15.29 -2.33 13.64
C ARG A 103 -14.04 -1.50 13.92
N PHE A 104 -14.04 -0.66 14.95
CA PHE A 104 -12.97 0.26 15.31
C PHE A 104 -12.36 -0.03 16.69
N ARG A 105 -12.79 -1.09 17.39
CA ARG A 105 -12.31 -1.44 18.73
C ARG A 105 -10.81 -1.69 18.85
N VAL A 106 -10.12 -1.98 17.75
CA VAL A 106 -8.66 -2.10 17.76
C VAL A 106 -7.99 -0.83 18.33
N PHE A 107 -8.56 0.35 18.07
CA PHE A 107 -8.06 1.63 18.58
C PHE A 107 -8.34 1.86 20.08
N GLU A 108 -9.09 0.96 20.75
CA GLU A 108 -9.18 0.91 22.22
C GLU A 108 -7.92 0.38 22.87
N THR A 109 -7.22 -0.52 22.17
CA THR A 109 -6.13 -1.32 22.73
C THR A 109 -4.74 -0.88 22.27
N VAL A 110 -4.68 -0.06 21.23
CA VAL A 110 -3.43 0.38 20.61
C VAL A 110 -2.77 1.47 21.45
N VAL A 111 -1.47 1.29 21.72
CA VAL A 111 -0.62 2.23 22.45
C VAL A 111 0.66 2.49 21.63
N PRO A 112 1.07 3.75 21.42
CA PRO A 112 0.32 4.97 21.73
C PRO A 112 -0.95 5.07 20.90
N ARG A 113 -1.97 5.73 21.45
CA ARG A 113 -3.22 5.98 20.73
C ARG A 113 -2.97 7.04 19.64
N PRO A 114 -3.46 6.85 18.40
CA PRO A 114 -3.26 7.85 17.36
C PRO A 114 -4.01 9.15 17.64
N GLU A 115 -3.42 10.28 17.27
CA GLU A 115 -4.05 11.59 17.37
C GLU A 115 -5.17 11.75 16.34
N ILE A 116 -4.95 11.20 15.14
CA ILE A 116 -5.86 11.27 14.00
C ILE A 116 -6.06 9.85 13.45
N LEU A 117 -7.30 9.51 13.15
CA LEU A 117 -7.69 8.32 12.39
C LEU A 117 -8.18 8.74 11.00
N LEU A 118 -7.44 8.33 9.97
CA LEU A 118 -7.85 8.48 8.57
C LEU A 118 -8.75 7.32 8.17
N LEU A 119 -10.04 7.60 7.92
CA LEU A 119 -11.01 6.62 7.47
C LEU A 119 -11.19 6.71 5.96
N GLY A 120 -10.66 5.72 5.23
CA GLY A 120 -10.85 5.54 3.80
C GLY A 120 -12.13 4.76 3.52
N THR A 121 -13.12 5.36 2.87
CA THR A 121 -14.43 4.73 2.63
C THR A 121 -14.55 3.99 1.29
N GLY A 122 -13.43 3.64 0.65
CA GLY A 122 -13.40 2.92 -0.63
C GLY A 122 -13.18 3.86 -1.82
N GLU A 123 -13.94 3.67 -2.90
CA GLU A 123 -13.81 4.45 -4.15
C GLU A 123 -14.23 5.92 -4.03
N ARG A 124 -15.11 6.24 -3.07
CA ARG A 124 -15.68 7.58 -2.88
C ARG A 124 -15.70 7.94 -1.40
N VAL A 125 -15.68 9.24 -1.12
CA VAL A 125 -15.89 9.76 0.23
C VAL A 125 -17.36 9.55 0.61
N VAL A 126 -17.61 8.88 1.73
CA VAL A 126 -18.93 8.76 2.34
C VAL A 126 -18.86 9.34 3.75
N PRO A 127 -19.61 10.40 4.10
CA PRO A 127 -19.57 10.98 5.44
C PRO A 127 -19.91 9.94 6.51
N ALA A 128 -19.08 9.85 7.56
CA ALA A 128 -19.36 8.95 8.69
C ALA A 128 -20.62 9.38 9.47
N PRO A 129 -21.45 8.45 9.96
CA PRO A 129 -22.59 8.74 10.84
C PRO A 129 -22.14 9.33 12.18
N LYS A 130 -23.07 10.01 12.86
CA LYS A 130 -22.80 10.66 14.16
C LYS A 130 -22.27 9.68 15.20
N ALA A 131 -22.85 8.49 15.31
CA ALA A 131 -22.44 7.47 16.28
C ALA A 131 -20.97 7.06 16.13
N ILE A 132 -20.50 6.81 14.89
CA ILE A 132 -19.09 6.47 14.64
C ILE A 132 -18.17 7.65 15.01
N ARG A 133 -18.56 8.89 14.65
CA ARG A 133 -17.78 10.08 15.00
C ARG A 133 -17.65 10.26 16.51
N GLU A 134 -18.77 10.11 17.23
CA GLU A 134 -18.82 10.24 18.69
C GLU A 134 -18.01 9.14 19.38
N TYR A 135 -18.12 7.91 18.91
CA TYR A 135 -17.32 6.80 19.43
C TYR A 135 -15.82 7.06 19.25
N ILE A 136 -15.35 7.38 18.04
CA ILE A 136 -13.93 7.67 17.81
C ILE A 136 -13.45 8.89 18.61
N SER A 137 -14.29 9.93 18.72
CA SER A 137 -13.99 11.11 19.54
C SER A 137 -13.91 10.77 21.04
N SER A 138 -14.73 9.84 21.54
CA SER A 138 -14.68 9.42 22.95
C SER A 138 -13.37 8.71 23.31
N LEU A 139 -12.69 8.15 22.30
CA LEU A 139 -11.36 7.59 22.43
C LEU A 139 -10.28 8.68 22.52
N GLY A 140 -10.60 9.95 22.26
CA GLY A 140 -9.66 11.06 22.17
C GLY A 140 -8.96 11.14 20.81
N ILE A 141 -9.55 10.54 19.76
CA ILE A 141 -8.99 10.47 18.41
C ILE A 141 -9.79 11.39 17.49
N GLN A 142 -9.11 12.21 16.69
CA GLN A 142 -9.77 13.00 15.65
C GLN A 142 -10.05 12.12 14.42
N LEU A 143 -11.30 12.08 13.96
CA LEU A 143 -11.67 11.33 12.75
C LEU A 143 -11.64 12.24 11.51
N ASP A 144 -10.91 11.82 10.48
CA ASP A 144 -10.93 12.44 9.15
C ASP A 144 -11.34 11.40 8.10
N VAL A 145 -12.27 11.76 7.22
CA VAL A 145 -12.95 10.82 6.31
C VAL A 145 -12.63 11.19 4.87
N MET A 146 -12.07 10.23 4.13
CA MET A 146 -11.63 10.39 2.75
C MET A 146 -11.99 9.14 1.92
N ASP A 147 -11.75 9.16 0.61
CA ASP A 147 -11.65 7.92 -0.15
C ASP A 147 -10.35 7.19 0.22
N SER A 148 -10.29 5.88 -0.02
CA SER A 148 -9.18 5.04 0.42
C SER A 148 -7.84 5.38 -0.25
N ARG A 149 -7.85 5.97 -1.45
CA ARG A 149 -6.61 6.37 -2.14
C ARG A 149 -6.01 7.58 -1.46
N ASN A 150 -6.82 8.60 -1.21
CA ASN A 150 -6.36 9.83 -0.57
C ASN A 150 -5.97 9.57 0.90
N ALA A 151 -6.75 8.80 1.64
CA ALA A 151 -6.41 8.40 3.01
C ALA A 151 -5.06 7.65 3.08
N ALA A 152 -4.77 6.75 2.13
CA ALA A 152 -3.48 6.05 2.08
C ALA A 152 -2.31 7.02 1.84
N SER A 153 -2.45 7.96 0.89
CA SER A 153 -1.42 8.97 0.63
C SER A 153 -1.17 9.88 1.83
N THR A 154 -2.24 10.35 2.50
CA THR A 154 -2.14 11.17 3.71
C THR A 154 -1.49 10.41 4.85
N TYR A 155 -1.85 9.13 5.04
CA TYR A 155 -1.23 8.26 6.04
C TYR A 155 0.28 8.14 5.80
N ASN A 156 0.70 7.86 4.56
CA ASN A 156 2.12 7.74 4.21
C ASN A 156 2.88 9.03 4.55
N LEU A 157 2.37 10.20 4.13
CA LEU A 157 3.01 11.50 4.38
C LEU A 157 3.17 11.77 5.87
N LEU A 158 2.07 11.68 6.65
CA LEU A 158 2.12 12.02 8.07
C LEU A 158 2.93 11.02 8.90
N THR A 159 2.97 9.76 8.47
CA THR A 159 3.80 8.75 9.13
C THR A 159 5.29 8.98 8.83
N GLU A 160 5.64 9.38 7.61
CA GLU A 160 7.00 9.81 7.24
C GLU A 160 7.45 11.04 8.03
N GLU A 161 6.54 11.94 8.40
CA GLU A 161 6.79 13.06 9.32
C GLU A 161 6.98 12.64 10.79
N GLY A 162 6.83 11.36 11.12
CA GLY A 162 6.97 10.83 12.48
C GLY A 162 5.76 11.09 13.37
N ARG A 163 4.58 11.40 12.81
CA ARG A 163 3.35 11.61 13.58
C ARG A 163 2.71 10.29 13.97
N THR A 164 2.02 10.28 15.12
CA THR A 164 1.25 9.09 15.56
C THR A 164 -0.14 9.12 14.94
N ILE A 165 -0.27 8.53 13.75
CA ILE A 165 -1.51 8.50 12.95
C ILE A 165 -1.99 7.06 12.80
N GLY A 166 -3.32 6.87 12.83
CA GLY A 166 -3.97 5.60 12.48
C GLY A 166 -4.67 5.72 11.13
N ALA A 167 -4.87 4.61 10.45
CA ALA A 167 -5.72 4.57 9.27
C ALA A 167 -6.61 3.33 9.27
N ALA A 168 -7.84 3.47 8.78
CA ALA A 168 -8.77 2.39 8.54
C ALA A 168 -9.29 2.53 7.11
N LEU A 169 -8.79 1.69 6.20
CA LEU A 169 -8.97 1.81 4.76
C LEU A 169 -9.86 0.67 4.26
N CYS A 170 -11.04 1.01 3.74
CA CYS A 170 -11.90 0.05 3.06
C CYS A 170 -11.30 -0.34 1.71
N PRO A 171 -11.55 -1.57 1.22
CA PRO A 171 -11.23 -1.90 -0.16
C PRO A 171 -12.09 -1.08 -1.13
N LEU A 172 -11.66 -0.99 -2.39
CA LEU A 172 -12.41 -0.27 -3.43
C LEU A 172 -13.78 -0.94 -3.70
N LYS A 173 -13.83 -2.27 -3.59
CA LYS A 173 -15.02 -3.10 -3.78
C LYS A 173 -15.11 -4.15 -2.67
N PRO A 174 -16.29 -4.74 -2.43
CA PRO A 174 -16.42 -5.92 -1.57
C PRO A 174 -15.46 -7.03 -1.97
N VAL A 175 -14.63 -7.47 -1.04
CA VAL A 175 -13.62 -8.53 -1.24
C VAL A 175 -13.68 -9.46 -0.04
N ASP A 176 -13.69 -10.77 -0.28
CA ASP A 176 -13.50 -11.76 0.76
C ASP A 176 -12.01 -11.80 1.15
N PRO A 177 -11.66 -11.40 2.39
CA PRO A 177 -10.26 -11.33 2.80
C PRO A 177 -9.60 -12.72 2.94
N ARG A 178 -10.37 -13.81 3.02
CA ARG A 178 -9.83 -15.18 3.07
C ARG A 178 -9.38 -15.68 1.71
N THR A 179 -10.13 -15.34 0.66
CA THR A 179 -9.90 -15.84 -0.71
C THR A 179 -9.25 -14.79 -1.62
N GLY A 180 -9.31 -13.51 -1.26
CA GLY A 180 -8.92 -12.39 -2.12
C GLY A 180 -9.81 -12.21 -3.36
N GLY A 181 -10.95 -12.91 -3.39
CA GLY A 181 -11.96 -12.86 -4.45
C GLY A 181 -13.06 -11.83 -4.16
N PRO A 182 -13.90 -11.52 -5.16
CA PRO A 182 -15.08 -10.70 -4.95
C PRO A 182 -16.06 -11.38 -3.98
N ARG A 183 -16.79 -10.56 -3.22
CA ARG A 183 -17.89 -10.98 -2.35
C ARG A 183 -19.24 -10.83 -3.06
#